data_AF-A0A955M2J2-F1
#
_entry.id   AF-A0A955M2J2-F1
#
_cell.length_a   1.000
_cell.length_b   1.000
_cell.length_c   1.000
_cell.angle_alpha   90.00
_cell.angle_beta   90.00
_cell.angle_gamma   90.00
#
_symmetry.space_group_name_H-M   'P 1'
#
loop_
_entity.id
_entity.type
_entity.pdbx_description
1 polymer ?
#
loop_
_entity_poly.entity_id
_entity_poly.type
_entity_poly.pdbx_seq_one_letter_code
_entity_poly.pdbx_strand_id
1 'polypeptide(L)' 'WDYLAQLNAEGKTIFLTTHYMEEAEKLCKTIGIINHGKIVRIGEKHSILKDKSLETVFLEVTGLE' A
#
# COMPACT_ATOMS: atom_id res chain seq x y z
N TRP A 1 -7.50 -4.28 -12.57
CA TRP A 1 -7.07 -2.96 -12.06
C TRP A 1 -7.94 -1.84 -12.57
N ASP A 2 -8.17 -1.76 -13.88
CA ASP A 2 -8.88 -0.64 -14.51
C ASP A 2 -10.30 -0.42 -13.97
N TYR A 3 -11.02 -1.50 -13.66
CA TYR A 3 -12.34 -1.39 -13.03
C TYR A 3 -12.32 -0.71 -11.66
N LEU A 4 -11.37 -1.07 -10.77
CA LEU A 4 -11.23 -0.43 -9.46
C LEU A 4 -10.77 1.03 -9.59
N ALA A 5 -9.88 1.32 -10.55
CA ALA A 5 -9.47 2.68 -10.85
C ALA A 5 -10.65 3.53 -11.34
N GLN A 6 -11.51 2.98 -12.21
CA GLN A 6 -12.72 3.64 -12.68
C GLN A 6 -13.68 3.92 -11.52
N LEU A 7 -13.96 2.95 -10.65
CA LEU A 7 -14.82 3.16 -9.48
C LEU A 7 -14.27 4.25 -8.55
N ASN A 8 -12.96 4.30 -8.34
CA ASN A 8 -12.35 5.40 -7.58
C ASN A 8 -12.49 6.75 -8.28
N ALA A 9 -12.34 6.80 -9.60
CA ALA A 9 -12.55 8.01 -10.41
C ALA A 9 -14.03 8.48 -10.39
N GLU A 10 -14.98 7.56 -10.26
CA GLU A 10 -16.41 7.84 -10.04
C GLU A 10 -16.73 8.29 -8.60
N GLY A 11 -15.72 8.50 -7.75
CA GLY A 11 -15.87 9.02 -6.40
C GLY A 11 -16.08 7.96 -5.31
N LYS A 12 -15.94 6.66 -5.64
CA LYS A 12 -16.03 5.61 -4.61
C LYS A 12 -14.75 5.54 -3.78
N THR A 13 -14.92 5.47 -2.47
CA THR A 13 -13.81 5.15 -1.55
C THR A 13 -13.58 3.65 -1.56
N ILE A 14 -12.34 3.23 -1.80
CA ILE A 14 -11.96 1.82 -1.90
C ILE A 14 -10.94 1.53 -0.79
N PHE A 15 -11.24 0.52 0.01
CA PHE A 15 -10.28 -0.09 0.93
C PHE A 15 -9.84 -1.42 0.34
N LEU A 16 -8.55 -1.56 0.07
CA LEU A 16 -7.97 -2.74 -0.57
C LEU A 16 -6.93 -3.37 0.34
N THR A 17 -7.02 -4.68 0.53
CA THR A 17 -5.99 -5.51 1.15
C THR A 17 -5.52 -6.54 0.15
N THR A 18 -4.21 -6.66 -0.03
CA THR A 18 -3.60 -7.63 -0.96
C THR A 18 -2.24 -8.04 -0.43
N HIS A 19 -1.82 -9.27 -0.72
CA HIS A 19 -0.45 -9.75 -0.53
C HIS A 19 0.45 -9.44 -1.73
N TYR A 20 -0.12 -8.95 -2.84
CA TYR A 20 0.64 -8.52 -4.02
C TYR A 20 0.97 -7.03 -3.92
N MET A 21 2.21 -6.74 -3.53
CA MET A 21 2.64 -5.36 -3.26
C MET A 21 2.54 -4.44 -4.49
N GLU A 22 2.79 -4.96 -5.69
CA GLU A 22 2.64 -4.22 -6.96
C GLU A 22 1.21 -3.69 -7.17
N GLU A 23 0.19 -4.44 -6.74
CA GLU A 23 -1.21 -4.04 -6.88
C GLU A 23 -1.54 -2.85 -5.96
N ALA A 24 -1.03 -2.90 -4.72
CA ALA A 24 -1.15 -1.82 -3.75
C ALA A 24 -0.42 -0.56 -4.25
N GLU A 25 0.77 -0.70 -4.83
CA GLU A 25 1.48 0.42 -5.44
C GLU A 25 0.73 1.01 -6.63
N LYS A 26 0.13 0.17 -7.48
CA LYS A 26 -0.56 0.62 -8.69
C LYS A 26 -1.87 1.33 -8.37
N LEU A 27 -2.65 0.83 -7.42
CA LEU A 27 -3.98 1.35 -7.14
C LEU A 27 -4.07 2.36 -6.00
N CYS A 28 -3.25 2.22 -4.96
CA CYS A 28 -3.47 2.97 -3.73
C CYS A 28 -2.75 4.32 -3.74
N LYS A 29 -3.42 5.34 -3.20
CA LYS A 29 -2.84 6.65 -2.87
C LYS A 29 -2.20 6.65 -1.49
N THR A 30 -2.84 5.96 -0.55
CA THR A 30 -2.37 5.75 0.83
C THR A 30 -2.07 4.27 1.03
N ILE A 31 -0.93 3.97 1.61
CA ILE A 31 -0.52 2.59 1.92
C ILE A 31 -0.41 2.47 3.45
N GLY A 32 -0.93 1.35 3.98
CA GLY A 32 -0.74 0.93 5.35
C GLY A 32 -0.03 -0.41 5.38
N ILE A 33 0.99 -0.56 6.21
CA ILE A 33 1.70 -1.82 6.45
C ILE A 33 1.29 -2.32 7.83
N ILE A 34 0.78 -3.55 7.87
CA ILE A 34 0.37 -4.23 9.10
C ILE A 34 1.36 -5.36 9.38
N ASN A 35 1.90 -5.40 10.60
CA ASN A 35 2.73 -6.49 11.09
C ASN A 35 2.22 -6.95 12.46
N HIS A 36 2.05 -8.26 12.67
CA HIS A 36 1.51 -8.84 13.91
C HIS A 36 0.26 -8.11 14.47
N GLY A 37 -0.68 -7.76 13.59
CA GLY A 37 -1.93 -7.10 13.96
C GLY A 37 -1.81 -5.60 14.31
N LYS A 38 -0.64 -4.99 14.10
CA LYS A 38 -0.40 -3.56 14.34
C LYS A 38 -0.02 -2.84 13.05
N ILE A 39 -0.53 -1.63 12.88
CA ILE A 39 -0.09 -0.74 11.79
C ILE A 39 1.30 -0.23 12.15
N VAL A 40 2.32 -0.66 11.42
CA VAL A 40 3.72 -0.26 11.63
C VAL A 40 4.12 0.93 10.75
N ARG A 41 3.37 1.17 9.67
CA ARG A 41 3.55 2.35 8.81
C ARG A 41 2.24 2.69 8.10
N ILE A 42 1.91 3.97 7.98
CA ILE A 42 0.76 4.45 7.20
C ILE A 42 1.04 5.85 6.66
N GLY A 43 0.58 6.14 5.44
CA GLY A 43 0.81 7.43 4.79
C GLY A 43 0.62 7.37 3.29
N GLU A 44 0.79 8.52 2.64
CA GLU A 44 0.77 8.57 1.18
C GLU A 44 1.89 7.72 0.59
N LYS A 45 1.59 7.06 -0.52
CA LYS A 45 2.50 6.18 -1.24
C LYS A 45 3.86 6.83 -1.48
N HIS A 46 3.89 8.07 -1.97
CA HIS A 46 5.14 8.77 -2.24
C HIS A 46 5.98 9.00 -0.97
N SER A 47 5.34 9.29 0.16
CA SER A 47 6.02 9.48 1.45
C SER A 47 6.58 8.18 2.01
N ILE A 48 5.89 7.05 1.78
CA ILE A 48 6.30 5.72 2.24
C ILE A 48 7.43 5.16 1.37
N LEU A 49 7.26 5.21 0.04
CA LEU A 49 8.15 4.59 -0.92
C LEU A 49 9.42 5.40 -1.13
N LYS A 50 9.33 6.73 -1.20
CA LYS A 50 10.41 7.61 -1.68
C LYS A 50 10.95 7.09 -3.02
N ASP A 51 12.16 6.52 -3.03
CA ASP A 51 12.83 5.93 -4.20
C ASP A 51 12.93 4.39 -4.12
N LYS A 52 12.21 3.76 -3.19
CA LYS A 52 12.22 2.31 -2.93
C LYS A 52 10.91 1.65 -3.35
N SER A 53 10.95 0.34 -3.60
CA SER A 53 9.73 -0.46 -3.75
C SER A 53 9.06 -0.72 -2.40
N LEU A 54 7.76 -0.99 -2.44
CA LEU A 54 6.96 -1.38 -1.28
C LEU A 54 7.49 -2.66 -0.65
N GLU A 55 8.03 -3.58 -1.45
CA GLU A 55 8.72 -4.78 -0.99
C GLU A 55 9.92 -4.44 -0.11
N THR A 56 10.78 -3.52 -0.57
CA THR A 56 11.94 -3.08 0.22
C THR A 56 11.48 -2.45 1.54
N VAL A 57 10.48 -1.57 1.48
CA VAL A 57 9.96 -0.89 2.68
C VAL A 57 9.27 -1.89 3.63
N PHE A 58 8.58 -2.89 3.09
CA PHE A 58 7.95 -3.94 3.87
C PHE A 58 9.00 -4.75 4.63
N LEU A 59 10.06 -5.21 3.97
CA LEU A 59 11.16 -5.93 4.60
C LEU A 59 11.87 -5.10 5.69
N GLU A 60 12.03 -3.79 5.48
CA GLU A 60 12.63 -2.90 6.50
C GLU A 60 11.81 -2.79 7.78
N VAL A 61 10.48 -2.91 7.70
CA VAL A 61 9.58 -2.73 8.86
C VAL A 61 9.07 -4.05 9.44
N THR A 62 9.27 -5.18 8.76
CA THR A 62 8.84 -6.51 9.22
C THR A 62 9.97 -7.51 9.38
N GLY A 63 11.10 -7.35 8.69
CA GLY A 63 12.20 -8.32 8.66
C GLY A 63 13.22 -8.20 9.79
N LEU A 64 12.89 -7.50 10.89
CA LEU A 64 13.76 -7.32 12.06
C LEU A 64 13.48 -8.33 13.18
N GLU A 65 12.97 -9.52 12.85
CA GLU A 65 12.76 -10.63 13.80
C GLU A 65 13.83 -11.72 13.67
#